data_AF-A0A945MTN6-F1
#
_entry.id   AF-A0A945MTN6-F1
#
_cell.length_a   1.000
_cell.length_b   1.000
_cell.length_c   1.000
_cell.angle_alpha   90.00
_cell.angle_beta   90.00
_cell.angle_gamma   90.00
#
_symmetry.space_group_name_H-M   'P 1'
#
loop_
_entity.id
_entity.type
_entity.pdbx_description
1 polymer ?
#
loop_
_entity_poly.entity_id
_entity_poly.type
_entity_poly.pdbx_seq_one_letter_code
_entity_poly.pdbx_strand_id
1 'polypeptide(L)'
;MDTLWNNLVKGLQEGALAAADKAGDLTRVARARLDIAAAKNQLNRTQAELGATVHKLLEASADPATDAQVLALSQQLKTLDAELISCEAFYGALQNELAAGTEQTDKIAEAERTDQESI
;
A
#
# COMPACT_ATOMS: atom_id res chain seq x y z
N MET A 1 46.72 -8.53 5.05
CA MET A 1 46.14 -7.17 5.20
C MET A 1 45.08 -6.94 4.14
N ASP A 2 45.33 -7.31 2.88
CA ASP A 2 44.35 -7.19 1.78
C ASP A 2 43.00 -7.89 2.05
N THR A 3 42.99 -8.99 2.79
CA THR A 3 41.78 -9.75 3.12
C THR A 3 40.83 -9.04 4.09
N LEU A 4 41.34 -8.29 5.07
CA LEU A 4 40.51 -7.55 6.02
C LEU A 4 39.88 -6.32 5.36
N TRP A 5 40.65 -5.64 4.51
CA TRP A 5 40.16 -4.52 3.72
C TRP A 5 39.08 -4.96 2.72
N ASN A 6 39.30 -6.05 2.00
CA ASN A 6 38.31 -6.60 1.07
C ASN A 6 37.02 -7.02 1.78
N ASN A 7 37.11 -7.61 2.98
CA ASN A 7 35.93 -7.97 3.77
C ASN A 7 35.14 -6.74 4.26
N LEU A 8 35.83 -5.66 4.65
CA LEU A 8 35.18 -4.40 5.04
C LEU A 8 34.47 -3.74 3.86
N VAL A 9 35.13 -3.67 2.69
CA VAL A 9 34.53 -3.13 1.47
C VAL A 9 33.31 -3.94 1.06
N LYS A 10 33.40 -5.27 1.15
CA LYS A 10 32.29 -6.18 0.86
C LYS A 10 31.11 -5.95 1.82
N GLY A 11 31.36 -5.87 3.13
CA GLY A 11 30.31 -5.61 4.13
C GLY A 11 29.65 -4.23 3.96
N LEU A 12 30.40 -3.21 3.54
CA LEU A 12 29.85 -1.89 3.22
C LEU A 12 28.97 -1.94 1.96
N GLN A 13 29.38 -2.66 0.92
CA GLN A 13 28.59 -2.83 -0.30
C GLN A 13 27.30 -3.61 -0.03
N GLU A 14 27.38 -4.68 0.76
CA GLU A 14 26.22 -5.46 1.21
C GLU A 14 25.27 -4.60 2.06
N GLY A 15 25.79 -3.81 2.99
CA GLY A 15 24.99 -2.87 3.78
C GLY A 15 24.32 -1.78 2.94
N ALA A 16 25.02 -1.26 1.92
CA ALA A 16 24.46 -0.29 0.98
C ALA A 16 23.33 -0.89 0.13
N LEU A 17 23.49 -2.13 -0.34
CA LEU A 17 22.45 -2.86 -1.08
C LEU A 17 21.22 -3.12 -0.20
N ALA A 18 21.42 -3.62 1.02
CA ALA A 18 20.32 -3.88 1.96
C ALA A 18 19.56 -2.59 2.32
N ALA A 19 20.27 -1.46 2.49
CA ALA A 19 19.63 -0.17 2.73
C ALA A 19 18.82 0.32 1.53
N ALA A 20 19.33 0.11 0.30
CA ALA A 20 18.62 0.46 -0.93
C ALA A 20 17.34 -0.36 -1.10
N ASP A 21 17.40 -1.68 -0.87
CA ASP A 21 16.23 -2.56 -0.91
C ASP A 21 15.17 -2.11 0.10
N LYS A 22 15.59 -1.82 1.34
CA LYS A 22 14.65 -1.36 2.37
C LYS A 22 14.03 -0.01 2.04
N ALA A 23 14.79 0.90 1.44
CA ALA A 23 14.25 2.18 0.96
C ALA A 23 13.23 1.98 -0.17
N GLY A 24 13.47 1.00 -1.05
CA GLY A 24 12.52 0.56 -2.08
C GLY A 24 11.21 0.07 -1.48
N ASP A 25 11.27 -0.81 -0.48
CA ASP A 25 10.10 -1.34 0.22
C ASP A 25 9.27 -0.25 0.90
N LEU A 26 9.94 0.67 1.61
CA LEU A 26 9.28 1.80 2.26
C LEU A 26 8.60 2.71 1.24
N THR A 27 9.20 2.90 0.07
CA THR A 27 8.60 3.67 -1.03
C THR A 27 7.35 2.98 -1.58
N ARG A 28 7.40 1.66 -1.81
CA ARG A 28 6.23 0.87 -2.26
C ARG A 28 5.09 0.96 -1.24
N VAL A 29 5.39 0.81 0.05
CA VAL A 29 4.41 0.91 1.14
C VAL A 29 3.82 2.32 1.23
N ALA A 30 4.66 3.35 1.17
CA ALA A 30 4.19 4.74 1.19
C ALA A 30 3.27 5.04 0.02
N ARG A 31 3.61 4.56 -1.18
CA ARG A 31 2.78 4.73 -2.38
C ARG A 31 1.42 4.07 -2.20
N ALA A 32 1.38 2.80 -1.77
CA ALA A 32 0.13 2.09 -1.54
C ALA A 32 -0.77 2.81 -0.51
N ARG A 33 -0.20 3.39 0.55
CA ARG A 33 -0.95 4.19 1.53
C ARG A 33 -1.51 5.49 0.94
N LEU A 34 -0.75 6.14 0.05
CA LEU A 34 -1.21 7.34 -0.66
C LEU A 34 -2.36 7.02 -1.61
N ASP A 35 -2.29 5.89 -2.32
CA ASP A 35 -3.35 5.46 -3.23
C ASP A 35 -4.65 5.16 -2.45
N ILE A 36 -4.56 4.49 -1.28
CA ILE A 36 -5.71 4.30 -0.37
C ILE A 36 -6.28 5.64 0.10
N ALA A 37 -5.41 6.58 0.50
CA ALA A 37 -5.86 7.89 0.97
C ALA A 37 -6.55 8.70 -0.15
N ALA A 38 -6.04 8.62 -1.37
CA ALA A 38 -6.64 9.25 -2.54
C ALA A 38 -8.03 8.67 -2.83
N ALA A 39 -8.17 7.33 -2.85
CA ALA A 39 -9.44 6.65 -3.05
C ALA A 39 -10.46 7.02 -1.96
N LYS A 40 -10.06 7.02 -0.67
CA LYS A 40 -10.93 7.44 0.44
C LYS A 40 -11.38 8.89 0.33
N ASN A 41 -10.48 9.80 -0.04
CA ASN A 41 -10.84 11.21 -0.22
C ASN A 41 -11.83 11.41 -1.37
N GLN A 42 -11.63 10.70 -2.49
CA GLN A 42 -12.53 10.77 -3.63
C GLN A 42 -13.91 10.21 -3.29
N LEU A 43 -13.96 9.08 -2.59
CA LEU A 43 -15.19 8.46 -2.10
C LEU A 43 -15.96 9.41 -1.17
N ASN A 44 -15.30 9.98 -0.16
CA ASN A 44 -15.92 10.94 0.76
C ASN A 44 -16.48 12.16 0.03
N ARG A 45 -15.75 12.68 -0.97
CA ARG A 45 -16.20 13.81 -1.78
C ARG A 45 -17.44 13.45 -2.59
N THR A 46 -17.44 12.32 -3.27
CA THR A 46 -18.60 11.86 -4.07
C THR A 46 -19.80 11.56 -3.17
N GLN A 47 -19.61 11.03 -1.97
CA GLN A 47 -20.68 10.84 -0.98
C GLN A 47 -21.28 12.18 -0.54
N ALA A 48 -20.44 13.18 -0.27
CA ALA A 48 -20.91 14.52 0.09
C ALA A 48 -21.69 15.18 -1.05
N GLU A 49 -21.22 15.02 -2.29
CA GLU A 49 -21.90 15.54 -3.49
C GLU A 49 -23.25 14.84 -3.74
N LEU A 50 -23.29 13.52 -3.58
CA LEU A 50 -24.53 12.74 -3.64
C LEU A 50 -25.52 13.20 -2.58
N GLY A 51 -25.07 13.32 -1.32
CA GLY A 51 -25.91 13.80 -0.22
C GLY A 51 -26.46 15.20 -0.48
N ALA A 52 -25.62 16.13 -0.96
CA ALA A 52 -26.06 17.48 -1.30
C ALA A 52 -27.08 17.50 -2.45
N THR A 53 -26.89 16.64 -3.46
CA THR A 53 -27.78 16.53 -4.62
C THR A 53 -29.14 15.96 -4.22
N VAL A 54 -29.13 14.86 -3.47
CA VAL A 54 -30.35 14.23 -2.93
C VAL A 54 -31.09 15.22 -2.02
N HIS A 55 -30.39 15.93 -1.14
CA HIS A 55 -31.02 16.91 -0.25
C HIS A 55 -31.76 18.00 -1.04
N LYS A 56 -31.13 18.59 -2.07
CA LYS A 56 -31.76 19.58 -2.95
C LYS A 56 -33.01 19.06 -3.65
N LEU A 57 -32.97 17.81 -4.12
CA LEU A 57 -34.12 17.18 -4.77
C LEU A 57 -35.28 16.98 -3.79
N LEU A 58 -34.98 16.55 -2.56
CA LEU A 58 -35.97 16.41 -1.51
C LEU A 58 -36.59 17.76 -1.10
N GLU A 59 -35.80 18.83 -1.02
CA GLU A 59 -36.33 20.19 -0.79
C GLU A 59 -37.28 20.64 -1.91
N ALA A 60 -36.97 20.26 -3.15
CA ALA A 60 -37.81 20.51 -4.31
C ALA A 60 -39.01 19.55 -4.44
N SER A 61 -39.19 18.61 -3.50
CA SER A 61 -40.19 17.52 -3.58
C SER A 61 -40.08 16.67 -4.87
N ALA A 62 -38.88 16.59 -5.44
CA ALA A 62 -38.56 15.74 -6.58
C ALA A 62 -38.07 14.36 -6.10
N ASP A 63 -38.29 13.32 -6.91
CA ASP A 63 -37.85 11.97 -6.59
C ASP A 63 -36.37 11.75 -6.97
N PRO A 64 -35.46 11.55 -5.98
CA PRO A 64 -34.04 11.32 -6.25
C PRO A 64 -33.76 10.02 -7.02
N ALA A 65 -34.66 9.03 -6.98
CA ALA A 65 -34.46 7.75 -7.65
C ALA A 65 -34.48 7.86 -9.18
N THR A 66 -35.09 8.94 -9.70
CA THR A 66 -35.20 9.20 -11.14
C THR A 66 -34.16 10.19 -11.66
N ASP A 67 -33.41 10.84 -10.75
CA ASP A 67 -32.45 11.86 -11.12
C ASP A 67 -31.16 11.24 -11.69
N ALA A 68 -30.78 11.68 -12.88
CA ALA A 68 -29.63 11.15 -13.60
C ALA A 68 -28.30 11.42 -12.87
N GLN A 69 -28.18 12.54 -12.16
CA GLN A 69 -26.98 12.90 -11.42
C GLN A 69 -26.84 12.02 -10.17
N VAL A 70 -27.93 11.78 -9.45
CA VAL A 70 -27.97 10.83 -8.31
C VAL A 70 -27.57 9.43 -8.74
N LEU A 71 -28.12 8.94 -9.86
CA LEU A 71 -27.78 7.62 -10.40
C LEU A 71 -26.30 7.55 -10.84
N ALA A 72 -25.79 8.59 -11.49
CA ALA A 72 -24.39 8.65 -11.90
C ALA A 72 -23.42 8.67 -10.70
N LEU A 73 -23.69 9.49 -9.69
CA LEU A 73 -22.90 9.56 -8.46
C LEU A 73 -22.95 8.24 -7.68
N SER A 74 -24.12 7.58 -7.62
CA SER A 74 -24.25 6.25 -7.02
C SER A 74 -23.41 5.19 -7.74
N GLN A 75 -23.40 5.22 -9.08
CA GLN A 75 -22.57 4.31 -9.86
C GLN A 75 -21.07 4.60 -9.66
N GLN A 76 -20.67 5.87 -9.63
CA GLN A 76 -19.31 6.27 -9.33
C GLN A 76 -18.85 5.80 -7.95
N LEU A 77 -19.72 5.88 -6.92
CA LEU A 77 -19.41 5.35 -5.60
C LEU A 77 -19.11 3.85 -5.63
N LYS A 78 -19.90 3.06 -6.35
CA LYS A 78 -19.65 1.61 -6.49
C LYS A 78 -18.30 1.33 -7.15
N THR A 79 -17.93 2.10 -8.16
CA THR A 79 -16.61 1.98 -8.81
C THR A 79 -15.49 2.36 -7.84
N LEU A 80 -15.62 3.47 -7.12
CA LEU A 80 -14.62 3.93 -6.15
C LEU A 80 -14.48 2.97 -4.96
N ASP A 81 -15.58 2.36 -4.50
CA ASP A 81 -15.54 1.30 -3.48
C ASP A 81 -14.72 0.10 -3.95
N ALA A 82 -14.94 -0.35 -5.20
CA ALA A 82 -14.18 -1.45 -5.78
C ALA A 82 -12.68 -1.12 -5.93
N GLU A 83 -12.37 0.12 -6.34
CA GLU A 83 -10.99 0.62 -6.41
C GLU A 83 -10.33 0.67 -5.04
N LEU A 84 -11.04 1.14 -4.01
CA LEU A 84 -10.55 1.16 -2.64
C LEU A 84 -10.25 -0.26 -2.13
N ILE A 85 -11.17 -1.20 -2.35
CA ILE A 85 -10.96 -2.62 -2.00
C ILE A 85 -9.71 -3.17 -2.70
N SER A 86 -9.51 -2.86 -3.98
CA SER A 86 -8.32 -3.28 -4.72
C SER A 86 -7.04 -2.67 -4.14
N CYS A 87 -7.04 -1.39 -3.79
CA CYS A 87 -5.90 -0.72 -3.15
C CYS A 87 -5.57 -1.32 -1.78
N GLU A 88 -6.57 -1.60 -0.96
CA GLU A 88 -6.40 -2.20 0.36
C GLU A 88 -5.91 -3.66 0.25
N ALA A 89 -6.40 -4.43 -0.73
CA ALA A 89 -5.92 -5.77 -1.02
C ALA A 89 -4.46 -5.77 -1.50
N PHE A 90 -4.08 -4.85 -2.38
CA PHE A 90 -2.70 -4.67 -2.83
C PHE A 90 -1.78 -4.32 -1.66
N TYR A 91 -2.20 -3.38 -0.80
CA TYR A 91 -1.44 -3.02 0.39
C TYR A 91 -1.26 -4.22 1.34
N GLY A 92 -2.31 -5.00 1.60
CA GLY A 92 -2.22 -6.21 2.42
C GLY A 92 -1.30 -7.26 1.82
N ALA A 93 -1.37 -7.49 0.50
CA ALA A 93 -0.46 -8.39 -0.20
C ALA A 93 1.00 -7.94 -0.10
N LEU A 94 1.25 -6.63 -0.26
CA LEU A 94 2.58 -6.05 -0.10
C LEU A 94 3.11 -6.24 1.34
N GLN A 95 2.27 -6.06 2.36
CA GLN A 95 2.69 -6.31 3.74
C GLN A 95 3.09 -7.77 3.97
N ASN A 96 2.33 -8.72 3.42
CA ASN A 96 2.64 -10.14 3.52
C ASN A 96 3.92 -10.51 2.75
N GLU A 97 4.11 -9.96 1.55
CA GLU A 97 5.34 -10.11 0.74
C GLU A 97 6.58 -9.67 1.54
N LEU A 98 6.52 -8.48 2.14
CA LEU A 98 7.62 -7.92 2.90
C LEU A 98 7.88 -8.70 4.19
N ALA A 99 6.85 -9.17 4.88
CA ALA A 99 6.99 -9.98 6.08
C ALA A 99 7.66 -11.34 5.78
N ALA A 100 7.24 -12.02 4.72
CA ALA A 100 7.83 -13.27 4.27
C ALA A 100 9.30 -13.10 3.83
N GLY A 101 9.64 -11.97 3.20
CA GLY A 101 11.01 -11.61 2.85
C GLY A 101 11.91 -11.52 4.08
N THR A 102 11.46 -10.84 5.14
CA THR A 102 12.19 -10.74 6.41
C THR A 102 12.38 -12.08 7.12
N GLU A 103 11.34 -12.92 7.18
CA GLU A 103 11.47 -14.25 7.79
C GLU A 103 12.46 -15.15 7.06
N GLN A 104 12.53 -15.03 5.73
CA GLN A 104 13.49 -15.80 4.94
C GLN A 104 14.93 -15.32 5.15
N THR A 105 15.15 -14.00 5.26
CA THR A 105 16.48 -13.46 5.59
C THR A 105 16.94 -13.85 6.99
N ASP A 106 16.03 -13.88 7.97
CA ASP A 106 16.36 -14.25 9.35
C ASP A 106 16.74 -15.73 9.46
N LYS A 107 16.04 -16.62 8.75
CA LYS A 107 16.38 -18.06 8.70
C LYS A 107 17.73 -18.35 8.05
N ILE A 108 18.09 -17.60 7.00
CA ILE A 108 19.40 -17.73 6.34
C ILE A 108 20.51 -17.26 7.29
N ALA A 109 20.32 -16.12 7.96
CA ALA A 109 21.28 -15.60 8.93
C ALA A 109 21.48 -16.51 10.15
N GLU A 110 20.45 -17.23 10.58
CA GLU A 110 20.52 -18.18 11.69
C GLU A 110 21.23 -19.50 11.30
N ALA A 111 21.05 -19.96 10.05
CA ALA A 111 21.75 -21.11 9.50
C ALA A 111 23.26 -20.84 9.30
N GLU A 112 23.63 -19.65 8.83
CA GLU A 112 25.05 -19.26 8.66
C GLU A 112 25.80 -19.15 9.99
N ARG A 113 25.11 -18.78 11.09
CA ARG A 113 25.69 -18.72 12.43
C ARG A 113 25.93 -20.10 13.04
N THR A 114 25.02 -21.04 12.84
CA THR A 114 25.16 -22.41 13.35
C THR A 114 26.26 -23.20 12.63
N ASP A 115 26.51 -22.92 11.36
CA ASP A 115 27.65 -23.48 10.62
C ASP A 115 29.01 -22.87 11.04
N GLN A 116 29.05 -21.61 11.48
CA GLN A 116 30.29 -20.98 11.97
C GLN A 116 30.70 -21.41 13.38
N GLU A 117 29.76 -21.82 14.23
CA GLU A 117 30.04 -22.33 15.58
C GLU A 117 30.46 -23.81 15.59
N SER A 118 30.35 -24.50 14.45
CA SER A 118 30.65 -25.93 14.30
C SER A 118 32.07 -26.23 13.73
N ILE A 119 32.92 -25.20 13.58
CA ILE A 119 34.32 -25.27 13.11
C ILE A 119 35.26 -24.80 14.23
#